data_AF-A0A1S3JEH5-F1
#
_entry.id   AF-A0A1S3JEH5-F1
#
_cell.length_a   1.000
_cell.length_b   1.000
_cell.length_c   1.000
_cell.angle_alpha   90.00
_cell.angle_beta   90.00
_cell.angle_gamma   90.00
#
_symmetry.space_group_name_H-M   'P 1'
#
loop_
_entity.id
_entity.type
_entity.pdbx_description
1 polymer ?
#
loop_
_entity_poly.entity_id
_entity_poly.type
_entity_poly.pdbx_seq_one_letter_code
_entity_poly.pdbx_strand_id
1 'polypeptide(L)'
;MAEIKHSEITKEAPRTPNVEVKGSALGDTKSSVAESVKKENALVSMEEEDGAKPCTLVDTTASLQSASGTLRGMGTKDPNLAVDGKGSVSEPYTLVDTKEGLETALKTLKSVSKEGPNLAVDGEGVDYSRRGTLSLLAVATRDHVFLFDMIKLGQLVFDRGLREILEDPTREKLMFDCREDSDILWHNHHVKLDGVLDIQILQVMYSNRDNSDLSPFGQKRCAIAPCEKVFSLLHCLVHYTDVVTSIKINKSVGSFFFLSTKKWMDRPLPADMIKYACVEVSTLFGLYEKMKMSNEDMRRLKTASSRYADLKRSLTVRRFDEFEKNGYLPLHIIPPKGSVGFSDYQSNKGTECTGCKRRFPREAFTYTQLRKGEQKCRVCRKVKNDNDVESNREDNWARDCSDDSAVYYSTDENEDYY
;
A
#
# COMPACT_ATOMS: atom_id res chain seq x y z
N MET A 1 9.56 13.90 -65.83
CA MET A 1 10.81 13.15 -66.04
C MET A 1 11.09 12.35 -64.79
N ALA A 2 11.06 11.02 -64.94
CA ALA A 2 11.64 9.95 -64.10
C ALA A 2 11.38 9.92 -62.58
N GLU A 3 11.18 8.78 -61.93
CA GLU A 3 10.63 7.46 -62.24
C GLU A 3 10.64 6.74 -60.88
N ILE A 4 9.52 6.12 -60.50
CA ILE A 4 9.38 5.37 -59.25
C ILE A 4 10.00 3.98 -59.47
N LYS A 5 10.98 3.59 -58.67
CA LYS A 5 11.43 2.19 -58.55
C LYS A 5 11.02 1.63 -57.19
N HIS A 6 10.06 0.70 -57.25
CA HIS A 6 9.77 -0.26 -56.19
C HIS A 6 10.96 -1.21 -56.01
N SER A 7 11.32 -1.51 -54.76
CA SER A 7 12.10 -2.70 -54.43
C SER A 7 11.32 -3.49 -53.37
N GLU A 8 11.03 -4.74 -53.73
CA GLU A 8 10.37 -5.75 -52.93
C GLU A 8 11.32 -6.23 -51.83
N ILE A 9 10.86 -6.25 -50.58
CA ILE A 9 11.52 -6.97 -49.49
C ILE A 9 10.61 -8.12 -49.10
N THR A 10 11.07 -9.32 -49.46
CA THR A 10 10.49 -10.61 -49.15
C THR A 10 10.50 -10.88 -47.65
N LYS A 11 9.36 -11.37 -47.15
CA LYS A 11 9.16 -11.87 -45.78
C LYS A 11 9.95 -13.17 -45.58
N GLU A 12 10.91 -13.19 -44.67
CA GLU A 12 11.43 -14.42 -44.09
C GLU A 12 10.94 -14.55 -42.64
N ALA A 13 10.25 -15.65 -42.36
CA ALA A 13 9.77 -16.03 -41.03
C ALA A 13 10.92 -16.67 -40.21
N PRO A 14 11.06 -16.33 -38.91
CA PRO A 14 12.07 -16.95 -38.07
C PRO A 14 11.67 -18.39 -37.71
N ARG A 15 12.59 -19.33 -37.97
CA ARG A 15 12.51 -20.75 -37.64
C ARG A 15 12.56 -20.96 -36.12
N THR A 16 11.59 -21.70 -35.60
CA THR A 16 11.56 -22.22 -34.22
C THR A 16 12.54 -23.39 -34.06
N PRO A 17 13.35 -23.47 -32.99
CA PRO A 17 14.14 -24.65 -32.70
C PRO A 17 13.27 -25.73 -32.02
N ASN A 18 13.33 -26.94 -32.59
CA ASN A 18 12.77 -28.17 -32.02
C ASN A 18 13.44 -28.48 -30.68
N VAL A 19 12.65 -28.63 -29.62
CA VAL A 19 13.07 -29.25 -28.36
C VAL A 19 12.38 -30.60 -28.26
N GLU A 20 13.19 -31.66 -28.31
CA GLU A 20 12.79 -33.04 -28.08
C GLU A 20 12.24 -33.21 -26.65
N VAL A 21 11.01 -33.69 -26.56
CA VAL A 21 10.40 -34.16 -25.31
C VAL A 21 10.82 -35.62 -25.12
N LYS A 22 11.72 -35.87 -24.16
CA LYS A 22 11.92 -37.21 -23.60
C LYS A 22 10.90 -37.44 -22.48
N GLY A 23 9.99 -38.36 -22.69
CA GLY A 23 9.12 -38.91 -21.66
C GLY A 23 9.87 -39.85 -20.72
N SER A 24 9.53 -39.79 -19.44
CA SER A 24 9.73 -40.88 -18.49
C SER A 24 8.49 -41.00 -17.62
N ALA A 25 8.07 -42.25 -17.46
CA ALA A 25 6.78 -42.70 -16.99
C ALA A 25 6.70 -42.87 -15.46
N LEU A 26 5.44 -42.86 -15.00
CA LEU A 26 4.83 -43.60 -13.88
C LEU A 26 5.32 -43.40 -12.43
N GLY A 27 4.34 -43.14 -11.58
CA GLY A 27 4.42 -43.24 -10.12
C GLY A 27 3.08 -42.90 -9.46
N ASP A 28 2.11 -43.81 -9.59
CA ASP A 28 0.85 -43.80 -8.85
C ASP A 28 1.08 -43.93 -7.34
N THR A 29 0.42 -43.11 -6.51
CA THR A 29 -0.12 -43.56 -5.21
C THR A 29 -1.39 -42.81 -4.84
N LYS A 30 -2.47 -43.58 -4.67
CA LYS A 30 -3.75 -43.22 -4.04
C LYS A 30 -3.60 -43.20 -2.51
N SER A 31 -4.33 -42.32 -1.81
CA SER A 31 -5.03 -42.69 -0.56
C SER A 31 -6.04 -41.62 -0.08
N SER A 32 -7.29 -42.08 0.14
CA SER A 32 -8.30 -41.71 1.19
C SER A 32 -8.47 -40.24 1.59
N VAL A 33 -9.61 -39.55 1.34
CA VAL A 33 -10.98 -39.75 1.89
C VAL A 33 -11.03 -39.95 3.41
N ALA A 34 -11.48 -38.93 4.13
CA ALA A 34 -12.24 -39.09 5.36
C ALA A 34 -13.19 -37.88 5.55
N GLU A 35 -14.47 -38.15 5.33
CA GLU A 35 -15.60 -37.34 5.81
C GLU A 35 -15.65 -37.38 7.35
N SER A 36 -16.14 -36.31 7.98
CA SER A 36 -16.84 -36.44 9.25
C SER A 36 -17.96 -35.40 9.35
N VAL A 37 -19.13 -35.96 9.57
CA VAL A 37 -20.47 -35.38 9.57
C VAL A 37 -20.89 -35.09 11.01
N LYS A 38 -21.58 -33.96 11.20
CA LYS A 38 -22.57 -33.59 12.23
C LYS A 38 -22.25 -33.82 13.72
N LYS A 39 -22.47 -32.75 14.50
CA LYS A 39 -23.38 -32.80 15.65
C LYS A 39 -24.08 -31.45 15.81
N GLU A 40 -25.38 -31.46 15.53
CA GLU A 40 -26.35 -30.47 16.01
C GLU A 40 -26.45 -30.58 17.54
N ASN A 41 -26.69 -29.46 18.21
CA ASN A 41 -27.48 -29.46 19.43
C ASN A 41 -28.26 -28.14 19.54
N ALA A 42 -29.58 -28.26 19.48
CA ALA A 42 -30.54 -27.22 19.79
C ALA A 42 -31.16 -27.54 21.15
N LEU A 43 -31.31 -26.53 22.02
CA LEU A 43 -32.30 -26.46 23.11
C LEU A 43 -32.35 -24.98 23.55
N VAL A 44 -33.36 -24.20 23.14
CA VAL A 44 -34.64 -23.90 23.84
C VAL A 44 -34.46 -22.96 25.05
N SER A 45 -34.83 -21.70 24.79
CA SER A 45 -35.61 -20.73 25.59
C SER A 45 -35.78 -20.90 27.09
N MET A 46 -35.62 -19.80 27.83
CA MET A 46 -36.61 -19.33 28.83
C MET A 46 -36.63 -17.79 28.87
N GLU A 47 -37.82 -17.22 28.72
CA GLU A 47 -38.20 -15.83 29.00
C GLU A 47 -38.30 -15.60 30.51
N GLU A 48 -38.09 -14.38 30.97
CA GLU A 48 -38.79 -13.85 32.14
C GLU A 48 -38.83 -12.30 32.10
N GLU A 49 -40.04 -11.76 32.08
CA GLU A 49 -40.38 -10.36 32.31
C GLU A 49 -40.51 -10.07 33.81
N ASP A 50 -40.23 -8.83 34.21
CA ASP A 50 -40.96 -8.02 35.21
C ASP A 50 -40.24 -6.67 35.33
N GLY A 51 -40.83 -5.47 35.35
CA GLY A 51 -42.20 -5.09 35.64
C GLY A 51 -42.29 -4.21 36.90
N ALA A 52 -41.81 -2.95 36.87
CA ALA A 52 -42.22 -1.94 37.88
C ALA A 52 -41.95 -0.47 37.47
N LYS A 53 -43.04 0.30 37.37
CA LYS A 53 -43.18 1.78 37.36
C LYS A 53 -43.59 2.24 38.78
N PRO A 54 -43.98 3.52 39.02
CA PRO A 54 -43.41 4.83 38.68
C PRO A 54 -43.33 5.75 39.94
N CYS A 55 -42.77 6.96 39.81
CA CYS A 55 -43.19 8.07 40.68
C CYS A 55 -43.08 9.42 39.97
N THR A 56 -44.23 10.08 39.85
CA THR A 56 -44.49 11.43 39.33
C THR A 56 -44.26 12.50 40.41
N LEU A 57 -43.99 13.75 40.03
CA LEU A 57 -44.64 14.98 40.57
C LEU A 57 -44.30 16.20 39.68
N VAL A 58 -45.33 16.66 38.95
CA VAL A 58 -45.85 18.05 38.69
C VAL A 58 -44.92 19.28 38.71
N ASP A 59 -44.89 20.02 37.60
CA ASP A 59 -45.51 21.35 37.30
C ASP A 59 -44.65 22.53 37.79
N THR A 60 -44.39 23.60 37.03
CA THR A 60 -45.38 24.56 36.51
C THR A 60 -44.83 25.46 35.38
N THR A 61 -45.62 25.53 34.29
CA THR A 61 -46.10 26.72 33.52
C THR A 61 -45.19 27.89 33.16
N ALA A 62 -45.10 28.17 31.85
CA ALA A 62 -45.70 29.34 31.14
C ALA A 62 -44.94 29.60 29.80
N SER A 63 -45.56 29.37 28.63
CA SER A 63 -46.34 30.34 27.83
C SER A 63 -45.46 31.43 27.16
N LEU A 64 -45.51 31.78 25.86
CA LEU A 64 -46.56 31.72 24.84
C LEU A 64 -45.97 31.92 23.43
N GLN A 65 -46.66 31.33 22.44
CA GLN A 65 -46.99 31.85 21.10
C GLN A 65 -45.87 32.11 20.08
N SER A 66 -46.06 31.90 18.78
CA SER A 66 -47.08 31.25 17.95
C SER A 66 -46.58 31.37 16.50
N ALA A 67 -46.74 30.35 15.66
CA ALA A 67 -47.42 30.48 14.38
C ALA A 67 -47.36 29.15 13.62
N SER A 68 -48.53 28.78 13.13
CA SER A 68 -48.92 27.53 12.51
C SER A 68 -48.45 27.42 11.06
N GLY A 69 -48.26 26.19 10.59
CA GLY A 69 -47.94 25.87 9.20
C GLY A 69 -47.88 24.36 8.95
N THR A 70 -49.03 23.70 9.04
CA THR A 70 -49.28 22.29 8.73
C THR A 70 -48.84 21.91 7.30
N LEU A 71 -48.13 20.79 7.14
CA LEU A 71 -48.55 19.68 6.27
C LEU A 71 -47.71 18.40 6.51
N ARG A 72 -48.45 17.29 6.59
CA ARG A 72 -48.04 15.91 6.83
C ARG A 72 -47.25 15.33 5.66
N GLY A 73 -46.40 14.35 5.93
CA GLY A 73 -46.13 13.30 4.95
C GLY A 73 -44.82 12.55 5.11
N MET A 74 -44.85 11.47 5.91
CA MET A 74 -44.17 10.19 5.66
C MET A 74 -42.64 10.19 5.57
N GLY A 75 -42.03 9.74 6.67
CA GLY A 75 -40.62 9.35 6.70
C GLY A 75 -40.34 8.06 5.95
N THR A 76 -39.16 8.03 5.35
CA THR A 76 -38.30 6.84 5.35
C THR A 76 -36.99 7.33 5.99
N LYS A 77 -36.57 6.67 7.08
CA LYS A 77 -35.32 6.99 7.77
C LYS A 77 -34.19 6.30 6.99
N ASP A 78 -33.44 7.05 6.21
CA ASP A 78 -32.12 6.63 5.74
C ASP A 78 -31.18 6.50 6.95
N PRO A 79 -30.44 5.39 7.13
CA PRO A 79 -29.63 5.17 8.32
C PRO A 79 -28.22 5.80 8.28
N ASN A 80 -27.90 6.67 7.32
CA ASN A 80 -26.52 7.17 7.13
C ASN A 80 -26.28 8.64 7.53
N LEU A 81 -26.68 9.01 8.75
CA LEU A 81 -26.04 10.12 9.47
C LEU A 81 -25.93 9.75 10.95
N ALA A 82 -24.89 8.97 11.29
CA ALA A 82 -24.46 8.83 12.68
C ALA A 82 -23.53 10.00 12.99
N VAL A 83 -24.09 11.08 13.54
CA VAL A 83 -23.29 12.07 14.28
C VAL A 83 -23.05 11.48 15.66
N ASP A 84 -21.95 10.76 15.83
CA ASP A 84 -21.50 10.40 17.18
C ASP A 84 -21.15 11.69 17.91
N GLY A 85 -21.74 11.87 19.11
CA GLY A 85 -21.64 13.05 19.97
C GLY A 85 -20.25 13.36 20.55
N LYS A 86 -19.18 13.04 19.82
CA LYS A 86 -17.78 13.37 20.10
C LYS A 86 -17.04 13.86 18.86
N GLY A 87 -17.66 14.70 18.02
CA GLY A 87 -16.97 15.55 17.04
C GLY A 87 -15.85 14.87 16.23
N SER A 88 -16.03 13.60 15.83
CA SER A 88 -15.08 12.91 14.97
C SER A 88 -15.71 12.78 13.59
N VAL A 89 -15.13 13.45 12.60
CA VAL A 89 -15.51 13.30 11.20
C VAL A 89 -15.25 11.85 10.81
N SER A 90 -16.31 11.05 10.68
CA SER A 90 -16.23 9.73 10.06
C SER A 90 -16.54 9.92 8.58
N GLU A 91 -15.57 9.63 7.72
CA GLU A 91 -15.80 9.60 6.28
C GLU A 91 -16.92 8.59 5.97
N PRO A 92 -17.94 8.97 5.18
CA PRO A 92 -19.01 8.06 4.83
C PRO A 92 -18.43 6.89 4.03
N TYR A 93 -18.86 5.68 4.37
CA TYR A 93 -18.35 4.47 3.75
C TYR A 93 -19.45 3.45 3.48
N THR A 94 -19.16 2.53 2.57
CA THR A 94 -19.96 1.35 2.31
C THR A 94 -19.07 0.12 2.35
N LEU A 95 -19.36 -0.80 3.27
CA LEU A 95 -18.79 -2.15 3.23
C LEU A 95 -19.49 -2.93 2.11
N VAL A 96 -18.72 -3.32 1.10
CA VAL A 96 -19.17 -4.05 -0.08
C VAL A 96 -18.83 -5.52 0.13
N ASP A 97 -19.79 -6.27 0.65
CA ASP A 97 -19.64 -7.69 0.99
C ASP A 97 -20.73 -8.60 0.42
N THR A 98 -21.61 -8.04 -0.42
CA THR A 98 -22.66 -8.73 -1.17
C THR A 98 -22.53 -8.46 -2.66
N LYS A 99 -23.18 -9.29 -3.49
CA LYS A 99 -23.16 -9.10 -4.95
C LYS A 99 -23.91 -7.85 -5.37
N GLU A 100 -25.04 -7.58 -4.73
CA GLU A 100 -25.90 -6.41 -4.99
C GLU A 100 -25.18 -5.11 -4.60
N GLY A 101 -24.49 -5.13 -3.46
CA GLY A 101 -23.61 -4.04 -3.04
C GLY A 101 -22.46 -3.81 -4.02
N LEU A 102 -21.85 -4.88 -4.54
CA LEU A 102 -20.78 -4.82 -5.54
C LEU A 102 -21.25 -4.13 -6.83
N GLU A 103 -22.38 -4.55 -7.40
CA GLU A 103 -22.91 -3.93 -8.63
C GLU A 103 -23.20 -2.44 -8.42
N THR A 104 -23.77 -2.09 -7.26
CA THR A 104 -24.07 -0.68 -6.91
C THR A 104 -22.80 0.15 -6.77
N ALA A 105 -21.81 -0.35 -6.04
CA ALA A 105 -20.51 0.31 -5.86
C ALA A 105 -19.79 0.52 -7.20
N LEU A 106 -19.76 -0.50 -8.05
CA LEU A 106 -19.14 -0.43 -9.38
C LEU A 106 -19.83 0.59 -10.29
N LYS A 107 -21.17 0.64 -10.27
CA LYS A 107 -21.92 1.65 -11.03
C LYS A 107 -21.51 3.06 -10.61
N THR A 108 -21.44 3.33 -9.31
CA THR A 108 -20.99 4.62 -8.79
C THR A 108 -19.56 4.91 -9.21
N LEU A 109 -18.62 3.98 -8.96
CA LEU A 109 -17.21 4.16 -9.31
C LEU A 109 -16.97 4.37 -10.80
N LYS A 110 -17.72 3.71 -11.69
CA LYS A 110 -17.64 3.93 -13.16
C LYS A 110 -18.16 5.30 -13.57
N SER A 111 -19.11 5.88 -12.82
CA SER A 111 -19.66 7.22 -13.09
C SER A 111 -18.77 8.37 -12.63
N VAL A 112 -17.80 8.10 -11.75
CA VAL A 112 -16.83 9.11 -11.30
C VAL A 112 -16.03 9.64 -12.48
N SER A 113 -15.96 10.97 -12.58
CA SER A 113 -15.26 11.69 -13.65
C SER A 113 -13.82 11.22 -13.81
N LYS A 114 -13.38 11.08 -15.05
CA LYS A 114 -11.98 10.80 -15.41
C LYS A 114 -11.10 12.06 -15.38
N GLU A 115 -11.70 13.24 -15.22
CA GLU A 115 -10.96 14.51 -15.17
C GLU A 115 -10.32 14.70 -13.80
N GLY A 116 -9.02 14.45 -13.74
CA GLY A 116 -8.19 14.51 -12.53
C GLY A 116 -8.29 13.25 -11.66
N PRO A 117 -7.48 13.17 -10.60
CA PRO A 117 -7.53 12.05 -9.68
C PRO A 117 -8.74 12.21 -8.75
N ASN A 118 -9.80 11.47 -9.07
CA ASN A 118 -11.03 11.40 -8.29
C ASN A 118 -11.19 10.07 -7.57
N LEU A 119 -10.18 9.20 -7.65
CA LEU A 119 -10.10 7.95 -6.94
C LEU A 119 -8.85 7.89 -6.08
N ALA A 120 -8.95 7.29 -4.90
CA ALA A 120 -7.83 6.86 -4.09
C ALA A 120 -8.00 5.38 -3.76
N VAL A 121 -6.91 4.62 -3.79
CA VAL A 121 -6.95 3.17 -3.59
C VAL A 121 -5.85 2.71 -2.66
N ASP A 122 -6.20 1.79 -1.78
CA ASP A 122 -5.28 1.12 -0.88
C ASP A 122 -5.77 -0.31 -0.60
N GLY A 123 -4.85 -1.23 -0.36
CA GLY A 123 -5.15 -2.64 -0.14
C GLY A 123 -4.54 -3.16 1.15
N GLU A 124 -5.28 -4.02 1.82
CA GLU A 124 -4.93 -4.48 3.17
C GLU A 124 -5.01 -6.00 3.29
N GLY A 125 -4.12 -6.58 4.08
CA GLY A 125 -4.02 -8.04 4.17
C GLY A 125 -2.88 -8.59 5.02
N VAL A 126 -2.60 -9.88 4.82
CA VAL A 126 -1.59 -10.65 5.58
C VAL A 126 -0.52 -11.20 4.65
N ASP A 127 0.74 -11.25 5.13
CA ASP A 127 1.92 -11.69 4.37
C ASP A 127 2.05 -11.04 2.98
N TYR A 128 1.47 -9.85 2.86
CA TYR A 128 1.17 -9.04 1.66
C TYR A 128 2.27 -9.07 0.60
N SER A 129 1.93 -8.82 -0.69
CA SER A 129 2.68 -9.20 -1.92
C SER A 129 2.09 -10.46 -2.56
N ARG A 130 2.70 -10.97 -3.65
CA ARG A 130 2.37 -12.23 -4.33
C ARG A 130 2.41 -13.50 -3.47
N ARG A 131 2.86 -13.42 -2.21
CA ARG A 131 2.84 -14.53 -1.23
C ARG A 131 1.71 -14.41 -0.22
N GLY A 132 1.07 -13.24 -0.15
CA GLY A 132 0.08 -12.89 0.84
C GLY A 132 -1.34 -13.07 0.34
N THR A 133 -2.27 -12.62 1.18
CA THR A 133 -3.70 -12.58 0.86
C THR A 133 -4.20 -11.14 0.99
N LEU A 134 -4.82 -10.64 -0.07
CA LEU A 134 -5.55 -9.38 -0.06
C LEU A 134 -6.90 -9.63 0.63
N SER A 135 -7.14 -8.96 1.75
CA SER A 135 -8.35 -9.13 2.56
C SER A 135 -9.37 -8.02 2.35
N LEU A 136 -8.90 -6.80 2.13
CA LEU A 136 -9.73 -5.63 1.92
C LEU A 136 -9.11 -4.79 0.81
N LEU A 137 -9.96 -4.25 -0.06
CA LEU A 137 -9.55 -3.21 -1.01
C LEU A 137 -10.40 -1.97 -0.77
N ALA A 138 -9.78 -0.88 -0.36
CA ALA A 138 -10.44 0.40 -0.17
C ALA A 138 -10.35 1.23 -1.46
N VAL A 139 -11.48 1.73 -1.94
CA VAL A 139 -11.55 2.65 -3.07
C VAL A 139 -12.38 3.85 -2.66
N ALA A 140 -11.73 5.00 -2.49
CA ALA A 140 -12.40 6.24 -2.16
C ALA A 140 -12.68 7.08 -3.40
N THR A 141 -13.85 7.69 -3.44
CA THR A 141 -14.12 8.92 -4.18
C THR A 141 -13.78 10.12 -3.30
N ARG A 142 -13.96 11.35 -3.80
CA ARG A 142 -13.72 12.58 -3.03
C ARG A 142 -14.60 12.69 -1.78
N ASP A 143 -15.71 11.97 -1.74
CA ASP A 143 -16.81 12.13 -0.80
C ASP A 143 -17.30 10.82 -0.17
N HIS A 144 -16.79 9.65 -0.59
CA HIS A 144 -17.27 8.35 -0.10
C HIS A 144 -16.20 7.25 -0.23
N VAL A 145 -16.18 6.30 0.70
CA VAL A 145 -15.26 5.14 0.66
C VAL A 145 -16.00 3.83 0.42
N PHE A 146 -15.58 3.07 -0.59
CA PHE A 146 -16.05 1.70 -0.83
C PHE A 146 -15.01 0.71 -0.32
N LEU A 147 -15.40 -0.11 0.65
CA LEU A 147 -14.55 -1.15 1.24
C LEU A 147 -14.96 -2.51 0.69
N PHE A 148 -14.22 -3.02 -0.30
CA PHE A 148 -14.51 -4.33 -0.90
C PHE A 148 -13.95 -5.45 -0.04
N ASP A 149 -14.83 -6.28 0.52
CA ASP A 149 -14.44 -7.44 1.32
C ASP A 149 -13.93 -8.56 0.39
N MET A 150 -12.61 -8.64 0.25
CA MET A 150 -11.95 -9.60 -0.63
C MET A 150 -12.01 -11.02 -0.09
N ILE A 151 -12.27 -11.23 1.20
CA ILE A 151 -12.45 -12.56 1.79
C ILE A 151 -13.81 -13.14 1.41
N LYS A 152 -14.86 -12.32 1.41
CA LYS A 152 -16.22 -12.77 1.03
C LYS A 152 -16.43 -12.80 -0.48
N LEU A 153 -15.97 -11.78 -1.21
CA LEU A 153 -16.25 -11.64 -2.63
C LEU A 153 -15.13 -12.17 -3.53
N GLY A 154 -13.88 -12.18 -3.05
CA GLY A 154 -12.73 -12.70 -3.78
C GLY A 154 -12.59 -12.13 -5.18
N GLN A 155 -12.32 -13.00 -6.15
CA GLN A 155 -12.06 -12.63 -7.54
C GLN A 155 -13.27 -11.96 -8.23
N LEU A 156 -14.48 -12.17 -7.71
CA LEU A 156 -15.71 -11.58 -8.26
C LEU A 156 -15.64 -10.06 -8.33
N VAL A 157 -15.00 -9.42 -7.36
CA VAL A 157 -14.83 -7.96 -7.32
C VAL A 157 -14.18 -7.44 -8.60
N PHE A 158 -13.14 -8.14 -9.06
CA PHE A 158 -12.40 -7.78 -10.26
C PHE A 158 -13.16 -8.16 -11.53
N ASP A 159 -13.68 -9.38 -11.59
CA ASP A 159 -14.36 -9.92 -12.77
C ASP A 159 -15.66 -9.18 -13.10
N ARG A 160 -16.28 -8.52 -12.13
CA ARG A 160 -17.48 -7.69 -12.32
C ARG A 160 -17.21 -6.26 -12.77
N GLY A 161 -15.96 -5.82 -12.77
CA GLY A 161 -15.58 -4.55 -13.38
C GLY A 161 -14.60 -3.70 -12.58
N LEU A 162 -14.22 -4.09 -11.36
CA LEU A 162 -13.17 -3.33 -10.68
C LEU A 162 -11.83 -3.44 -11.43
N ARG A 163 -11.56 -4.57 -12.12
CA ARG A 163 -10.37 -4.71 -12.98
C ARG A 163 -10.32 -3.58 -14.02
N GLU A 164 -11.41 -3.33 -14.74
CA GLU A 164 -11.48 -2.28 -15.76
C GLU A 164 -11.14 -0.90 -15.19
N ILE A 165 -11.57 -0.61 -13.96
CA ILE A 165 -11.28 0.66 -13.27
C ILE A 165 -9.79 0.75 -12.90
N LEU A 166 -9.21 -0.33 -12.37
CA LEU A 166 -7.82 -0.33 -11.87
C LEU A 166 -6.77 -0.42 -12.99
N GLU A 167 -7.14 -0.95 -14.15
CA GLU A 167 -6.27 -1.09 -15.33
C GLU A 167 -6.38 0.10 -16.31
N ASP A 168 -7.35 1.01 -16.13
CA ASP A 168 -7.56 2.14 -17.05
C ASP A 168 -6.55 3.29 -16.80
N PRO A 169 -5.56 3.53 -17.69
CA PRO A 169 -4.55 4.57 -17.50
C PRO A 169 -5.09 6.00 -17.62
N THR A 170 -6.33 6.15 -18.12
CA THR A 170 -7.04 7.44 -18.22
C THR A 170 -7.79 7.79 -16.93
N ARG A 171 -7.94 6.85 -16.00
CA ARG A 171 -8.58 7.06 -14.71
C ARG A 171 -7.53 7.16 -13.64
N GLU A 172 -7.12 8.38 -13.37
CA GLU A 172 -6.06 8.62 -12.40
C GLU A 172 -6.51 8.27 -10.99
N LYS A 173 -5.65 7.53 -10.29
CA LYS A 173 -5.90 7.05 -8.93
C LYS A 173 -4.72 7.36 -8.03
N LEU A 174 -5.02 7.98 -6.90
CA LEU A 174 -4.06 8.23 -5.84
C LEU A 174 -3.79 6.94 -5.09
N MET A 175 -2.52 6.64 -4.85
CA MET A 175 -2.10 5.54 -3.98
C MET A 175 -0.89 6.01 -3.18
N PHE A 176 -0.57 5.34 -2.08
CA PHE A 176 0.64 5.62 -1.32
C PHE A 176 1.50 4.36 -1.28
N ASP A 177 2.70 4.42 -1.83
CA ASP A 177 3.60 3.25 -1.90
C ASP A 177 2.98 2.01 -2.59
N CYS A 178 2.48 2.21 -3.81
CA CYS A 178 1.71 1.20 -4.58
C CYS A 178 2.46 -0.08 -4.99
N ARG A 179 3.71 -0.26 -4.55
CA ARG A 179 4.60 -1.33 -5.05
C ARG A 179 4.10 -2.72 -4.67
N GLU A 180 3.69 -2.91 -3.42
CA GLU A 180 3.19 -4.23 -2.97
C GLU A 180 1.76 -4.47 -3.43
N ASP A 181 0.91 -3.43 -3.47
CA ASP A 181 -0.44 -3.53 -4.04
C ASP A 181 -0.40 -3.97 -5.50
N SER A 182 0.46 -3.34 -6.30
CA SER A 182 0.67 -3.70 -7.70
C SER A 182 1.13 -5.15 -7.86
N ASP A 183 1.97 -5.65 -6.94
CA ASP A 183 2.48 -7.02 -6.97
C ASP A 183 1.40 -8.06 -6.65
N ILE A 184 0.62 -7.85 -5.58
CA ILE A 184 -0.46 -8.77 -5.21
C ILE A 184 -1.63 -8.74 -6.21
N LEU A 185 -2.01 -7.54 -6.69
CA LEU A 185 -3.04 -7.38 -7.72
C LEU A 185 -2.69 -8.13 -8.99
N TRP A 186 -1.43 -8.05 -9.44
CA TRP A 186 -0.99 -8.73 -10.65
C TRP A 186 -0.88 -10.24 -10.46
N HIS A 187 -0.13 -10.71 -9.46
CA HIS A 187 0.22 -12.13 -9.34
C HIS A 187 -0.89 -13.00 -8.76
N ASN A 188 -1.76 -12.44 -7.92
CA ASN A 188 -2.83 -13.22 -7.27
C ASN A 188 -4.19 -13.00 -7.93
N HIS A 189 -4.41 -11.82 -8.54
CA HIS A 189 -5.73 -11.43 -9.05
C HIS A 189 -5.76 -11.10 -10.54
N HIS A 190 -4.61 -11.18 -11.22
CA HIS A 190 -4.47 -10.89 -12.65
C HIS A 190 -5.00 -9.50 -13.02
N VAL A 191 -4.68 -8.51 -12.18
CA VAL A 191 -5.02 -7.09 -12.38
C VAL A 191 -3.73 -6.30 -12.57
N LYS A 192 -3.54 -5.74 -13.75
CA LYS A 192 -2.38 -4.90 -14.07
C LYS A 192 -2.68 -3.43 -13.74
N LEU A 193 -2.52 -3.07 -12.48
CA LEU A 193 -2.69 -1.70 -11.99
C LEU A 193 -2.00 -0.65 -12.88
N ASP A 194 -2.75 0.34 -13.35
CA ASP A 194 -2.27 1.46 -14.17
C ASP A 194 -2.96 2.78 -13.75
N GLY A 195 -2.54 3.91 -14.31
CA GLY A 195 -3.12 5.23 -14.00
C GLY A 195 -2.79 5.76 -12.60
N VAL A 196 -1.80 5.18 -11.92
CA VAL A 196 -1.43 5.57 -10.55
C VAL A 196 -0.73 6.93 -10.52
N LEU A 197 -1.11 7.77 -9.56
CA LEU A 197 -0.32 8.90 -9.07
C LEU A 197 0.09 8.60 -7.62
N ASP A 198 1.33 8.17 -7.44
CA ASP A 198 1.82 7.73 -6.13
C ASP A 198 2.21 8.94 -5.26
N ILE A 199 1.50 9.11 -4.15
CA ILE A 199 1.65 10.25 -3.23
C ILE A 199 3.01 10.25 -2.54
N GLN A 200 3.64 9.09 -2.30
CA GLN A 200 4.98 9.02 -1.72
C GLN A 200 6.02 9.55 -2.71
N ILE A 201 5.86 9.24 -4.00
CA ILE A 201 6.72 9.79 -5.07
C ILE A 201 6.47 11.29 -5.25
N LEU A 202 5.20 11.73 -5.23
CA LEU A 202 4.85 13.14 -5.27
C LEU A 202 5.50 13.91 -4.11
N GLN A 203 5.48 13.36 -2.90
CA GLN A 203 6.11 13.98 -1.73
C GLN A 203 7.62 14.18 -1.91
N VAL A 204 8.32 13.18 -2.46
CA VAL A 204 9.76 13.29 -2.74
C VAL A 204 10.04 14.36 -3.79
N MET A 205 9.23 14.39 -4.87
CA MET A 205 9.33 15.41 -5.91
C MET A 205 9.07 16.82 -5.37
N TYR A 206 8.02 16.98 -4.57
CA TYR A 206 7.61 18.22 -3.96
C TYR A 206 8.67 18.77 -2.99
N SER A 207 9.25 17.91 -2.16
CA SER A 207 10.33 18.28 -1.22
C SER A 207 11.62 18.72 -1.92
N ASN A 208 11.83 18.29 -3.16
CA ASN A 208 12.99 18.60 -3.97
C ASN A 208 12.67 19.53 -5.16
N ARG A 209 11.52 20.22 -5.13
CA ARG A 209 11.07 21.11 -6.20
C ARG A 209 12.02 22.27 -6.46
N ASP A 210 12.76 22.70 -5.44
CA ASP A 210 13.72 23.81 -5.55
C ASP A 210 15.16 23.31 -5.83
N ASN A 211 15.42 22.01 -5.62
CA ASN A 211 16.73 21.40 -5.88
C ASN A 211 16.89 21.01 -7.35
N SER A 212 17.98 21.41 -7.99
CA SER A 212 18.13 21.28 -9.46
C SER A 212 18.24 19.84 -9.96
N ASP A 213 18.58 18.84 -9.12
CA ASP A 213 18.76 17.48 -9.62
C ASP A 213 18.59 16.37 -8.56
N LEU A 214 17.60 15.50 -8.76
CA LEU A 214 17.50 14.19 -8.09
C LEU A 214 18.19 13.07 -8.91
N SER A 215 18.79 13.41 -10.06
CA SER A 215 19.58 12.47 -10.85
C SER A 215 20.81 12.02 -10.04
N PRO A 216 21.05 10.71 -9.91
CA PRO A 216 22.26 10.22 -9.25
C PRO A 216 23.55 10.58 -9.99
N PHE A 217 23.46 11.11 -11.21
CA PHE A 217 24.57 11.63 -11.99
C PHE A 217 24.29 13.10 -12.33
N GLY A 218 24.56 13.99 -11.38
CA GLY A 218 24.52 15.42 -11.67
C GLY A 218 25.54 15.79 -12.77
N GLN A 219 25.28 16.89 -13.49
CA GLN A 219 26.21 17.45 -14.48
C GLN A 219 27.65 17.65 -13.95
N LYS A 220 27.80 17.79 -12.63
CA LYS A 220 29.09 17.74 -11.94
C LYS A 220 29.39 16.30 -11.54
N ARG A 221 30.28 15.63 -12.29
CA ARG A 221 30.80 14.25 -12.08
C ARG A 221 31.31 13.91 -10.65
N CYS A 222 31.22 14.83 -9.69
CA CYS A 222 31.68 14.71 -8.31
C CYS A 222 30.57 14.83 -7.24
N ALA A 223 29.36 15.30 -7.57
CA ALA A 223 28.26 15.42 -6.61
C ALA A 223 27.21 14.33 -6.88
N ILE A 224 27.26 13.25 -6.10
CA ILE A 224 26.35 12.12 -6.23
C ILE A 224 25.06 12.47 -5.45
N ALA A 225 23.88 12.41 -6.08
CA ALA A 225 22.61 12.72 -5.39
C ALA A 225 22.35 11.77 -4.21
N PRO A 226 22.03 12.29 -3.00
CA PRO A 226 21.92 11.51 -1.77
C PRO A 226 20.90 10.35 -1.86
N CYS A 227 21.08 9.33 -1.02
CA CYS A 227 20.08 8.27 -0.89
C CYS A 227 18.87 8.85 -0.12
N GLU A 228 17.78 9.10 -0.82
CA GLU A 228 16.56 9.65 -0.22
C GLU A 228 15.80 8.58 0.54
N LYS A 229 15.52 8.79 1.83
CA LYS A 229 14.63 7.93 2.61
C LYS A 229 13.19 8.39 2.34
N VAL A 230 12.32 7.46 1.91
CA VAL A 230 10.92 7.81 1.64
C VAL A 230 10.15 7.95 2.94
N PHE A 231 9.15 8.83 2.94
CA PHE A 231 8.29 9.03 4.09
C PHE A 231 7.25 7.91 4.18
N SER A 232 6.94 7.47 5.41
CA SER A 232 5.70 6.74 5.69
C SER A 232 4.49 7.66 5.54
N LEU A 233 3.28 7.13 5.34
CA LEU A 233 2.07 7.94 5.27
C LEU A 233 1.90 8.81 6.52
N LEU A 234 2.08 8.24 7.73
CA LEU A 234 2.03 8.99 8.99
C LEU A 234 2.96 10.21 8.98
N HIS A 235 4.19 10.03 8.52
CA HIS A 235 5.16 11.12 8.42
C HIS A 235 4.70 12.19 7.41
N CYS A 236 4.17 11.79 6.26
CA CYS A 236 3.56 12.74 5.32
C CYS A 236 2.39 13.51 5.95
N LEU A 237 1.51 12.83 6.68
CA LEU A 237 0.37 13.47 7.35
C LEU A 237 0.85 14.50 8.37
N VAL A 238 1.83 14.17 9.20
CA VAL A 238 2.41 15.11 10.19
C VAL A 238 3.03 16.34 9.52
N HIS A 239 3.66 16.18 8.35
CA HIS A 239 4.35 17.27 7.67
C HIS A 239 3.46 18.14 6.79
N TYR A 240 2.40 17.58 6.22
CA TYR A 240 1.65 18.25 5.14
C TYR A 240 0.15 18.42 5.45
N THR A 241 -0.33 17.88 6.56
CA THR A 241 -1.74 17.98 6.95
C THR A 241 -1.88 18.45 8.40
N ASP A 242 -2.90 19.27 8.67
CA ASP A 242 -3.25 19.70 10.03
C ASP A 242 -4.33 18.80 10.65
N VAL A 243 -4.65 17.67 10.01
CA VAL A 243 -5.75 16.79 10.42
C VAL A 243 -5.30 15.88 11.56
N VAL A 244 -5.33 16.44 12.78
CA VAL A 244 -4.93 15.76 14.03
C VAL A 244 -5.62 14.41 14.22
N THR A 245 -6.89 14.29 13.81
CA THR A 245 -7.66 13.05 13.91
C THR A 245 -7.06 11.93 13.07
N SER A 246 -6.69 12.22 11.81
CA SER A 246 -6.06 11.24 10.92
C SER A 246 -4.71 10.78 11.45
N ILE A 247 -3.91 11.72 11.97
CA ILE A 247 -2.61 11.44 12.59
C ILE A 247 -2.78 10.52 13.81
N LYS A 248 -3.76 10.80 14.67
CA LYS A 248 -4.05 9.98 15.85
C LYS A 248 -4.47 8.56 15.47
N ILE A 249 -5.38 8.42 14.51
CA ILE A 249 -5.88 7.12 14.05
C ILE A 249 -4.75 6.31 13.42
N ASN A 250 -3.98 6.91 12.51
CA ASN A 250 -2.89 6.22 11.83
C ASN A 250 -1.80 5.82 12.85
N LYS A 251 -1.49 6.67 13.83
CA LYS A 251 -0.56 6.33 14.92
C LYS A 251 -1.09 5.21 15.82
N SER A 252 -2.36 5.27 16.25
CA SER A 252 -2.92 4.28 17.18
C SER A 252 -3.08 2.91 16.53
N VAL A 253 -3.62 2.88 15.32
CA VAL A 253 -3.89 1.64 14.59
C VAL A 253 -2.60 1.10 13.98
N GLY A 254 -1.71 1.94 13.46
CA GLY A 254 -0.38 1.52 12.97
C GLY A 254 0.48 0.90 14.07
N SER A 255 0.46 1.44 15.30
CA SER A 255 1.14 0.83 16.45
C SER A 255 0.52 -0.50 16.87
N PHE A 256 -0.80 -0.66 16.69
CA PHE A 256 -1.52 -1.90 16.98
C PHE A 256 -1.31 -2.95 15.88
N PHE A 257 -1.14 -2.53 14.63
CA PHE A 257 -0.89 -3.39 13.48
C PHE A 257 0.48 -4.03 13.48
N PHE A 258 1.47 -3.34 14.04
CA PHE A 258 2.79 -3.94 14.27
C PHE A 258 2.70 -5.23 15.12
N LEU A 259 1.61 -5.44 15.86
CA LEU A 259 1.39 -6.61 16.70
C LEU A 259 0.69 -7.79 16.00
N SER A 260 -0.10 -7.59 14.92
CA SER A 260 -0.62 -8.69 14.09
C SER A 260 -1.40 -8.23 12.83
N THR A 261 -0.80 -8.36 11.65
CA THR A 261 -1.48 -8.19 10.35
C THR A 261 -2.61 -9.21 10.11
N LYS A 262 -2.66 -10.29 10.90
CA LYS A 262 -3.69 -11.34 10.78
C LYS A 262 -5.10 -10.83 11.07
N LYS A 263 -5.24 -9.71 11.81
CA LYS A 263 -6.55 -9.10 12.10
C LYS A 263 -7.29 -8.66 10.84
N TRP A 264 -6.58 -8.39 9.74
CA TRP A 264 -7.22 -8.12 8.46
C TRP A 264 -8.09 -9.29 8.00
N MET A 265 -7.85 -10.51 8.48
CA MET A 265 -8.62 -11.69 8.12
C MET A 265 -9.87 -11.89 8.98
N ASP A 266 -10.01 -11.17 10.10
CA ASP A 266 -11.13 -11.35 11.02
C ASP A 266 -12.45 -10.85 10.39
N ARG A 267 -13.55 -11.58 10.62
CA ARG A 267 -14.90 -11.18 10.18
C ARG A 267 -15.92 -11.36 11.32
N PRO A 268 -16.84 -10.39 11.54
CA PRO A 268 -16.97 -9.11 10.83
C PRO A 268 -15.72 -8.23 10.99
N LEU A 269 -15.42 -7.42 9.98
CA LEU A 269 -14.20 -6.60 9.99
C LEU A 269 -14.25 -5.63 11.20
N PRO A 270 -13.21 -5.60 12.04
CA PRO A 270 -13.21 -4.73 13.22
C PRO A 270 -13.41 -3.25 12.87
N ALA A 271 -14.16 -2.52 13.71
CA ALA A 271 -14.56 -1.14 13.44
C ALA A 271 -13.39 -0.14 13.39
N ASP A 272 -12.35 -0.39 14.18
CA ASP A 272 -11.09 0.36 14.15
C ASP A 272 -10.35 0.19 12.83
N MET A 273 -10.40 -1.01 12.25
CA MET A 273 -9.79 -1.33 10.96
C MET A 273 -10.54 -0.71 9.79
N ILE A 274 -11.88 -0.73 9.83
CA ILE A 274 -12.73 0.02 8.88
C ILE A 274 -12.36 1.50 8.93
N LYS A 275 -12.29 2.09 10.13
CA LYS A 275 -11.98 3.50 10.32
C LYS A 275 -10.59 3.85 9.79
N TYR A 276 -9.61 2.99 10.05
CA TYR A 276 -8.25 3.15 9.56
C TYR A 276 -8.19 3.13 8.03
N ALA A 277 -8.75 2.09 7.39
CA ALA A 277 -8.77 1.96 5.94
C ALA A 277 -9.42 3.18 5.27
N CYS A 278 -10.56 3.67 5.79
CA CYS A 278 -11.20 4.89 5.27
C CYS A 278 -10.29 6.12 5.40
N VAL A 279 -9.64 6.32 6.54
CA VAL A 279 -8.76 7.48 6.75
C VAL A 279 -7.55 7.45 5.82
N GLU A 280 -6.94 6.29 5.59
CA GLU A 280 -5.77 6.20 4.72
C GLU A 280 -6.08 6.68 3.30
N VAL A 281 -7.10 6.12 2.65
CA VAL A 281 -7.45 6.52 1.27
C VAL A 281 -7.99 7.95 1.18
N SER A 282 -8.83 8.39 2.12
CA SER A 282 -9.42 9.73 2.07
C SER A 282 -8.38 10.84 2.25
N THR A 283 -7.36 10.62 3.11
CA THR A 283 -6.31 11.62 3.33
C THR A 283 -5.42 11.83 2.11
N LEU A 284 -5.34 10.88 1.18
CA LEU A 284 -4.53 11.01 -0.03
C LEU A 284 -4.99 12.18 -0.91
N PHE A 285 -6.29 12.48 -0.96
CA PHE A 285 -6.79 13.65 -1.68
C PHE A 285 -6.25 14.95 -1.10
N GLY A 286 -6.26 15.11 0.23
CA GLY A 286 -5.72 16.29 0.90
C GLY A 286 -4.21 16.46 0.69
N LEU A 287 -3.46 15.36 0.78
CA LEU A 287 -2.03 15.33 0.49
C LEU A 287 -1.74 15.71 -0.97
N TYR A 288 -2.53 15.19 -1.91
CA TYR A 288 -2.44 15.55 -3.32
C TYR A 288 -2.68 17.04 -3.54
N GLU A 289 -3.77 17.60 -3.02
CA GLU A 289 -4.07 19.03 -3.19
C GLU A 289 -2.97 19.93 -2.59
N LYS A 290 -2.36 19.50 -1.48
CA LYS A 290 -1.27 20.21 -0.83
C LYS A 290 0.03 20.19 -1.65
N MET A 291 0.32 19.07 -2.31
CA MET A 291 1.60 18.83 -2.97
C MET A 291 1.56 18.88 -4.50
N LYS A 292 0.39 19.03 -5.13
CA LYS A 292 0.25 19.09 -6.59
C LYS A 292 1.14 20.18 -7.18
N MET A 293 1.79 19.85 -8.28
CA MET A 293 2.80 20.69 -8.93
C MET A 293 2.34 21.09 -10.34
N SER A 294 3.24 21.67 -11.14
CA SER A 294 2.97 22.04 -12.52
C SER A 294 2.50 20.85 -13.36
N ASN A 295 1.74 21.09 -14.44
CA ASN A 295 1.32 20.03 -15.37
C ASN A 295 2.48 19.20 -15.93
N GLU A 296 3.67 19.80 -16.05
CA GLU A 296 4.88 19.09 -16.44
C GLU A 296 5.35 18.12 -15.36
N ASP A 297 5.41 18.56 -14.11
CA ASP A 297 5.76 17.70 -12.98
C ASP A 297 4.73 16.59 -12.75
N MET A 298 3.45 16.86 -13.01
CA MET A 298 2.41 15.83 -12.91
C MET A 298 2.58 14.74 -13.99
N ARG A 299 2.99 15.10 -15.21
CA ARG A 299 3.37 14.09 -16.24
C ARG A 299 4.60 13.28 -15.83
N ARG A 300 5.57 13.91 -15.16
CA ARG A 300 6.75 13.23 -14.59
C ARG A 300 6.34 12.27 -13.47
N LEU A 301 5.43 12.69 -12.59
CA LEU A 301 4.87 11.85 -11.53
C LEU A 301 4.17 10.62 -12.10
N LYS A 302 3.33 10.79 -13.13
CA LYS A 302 2.63 9.66 -13.78
C LYS A 302 3.62 8.61 -14.30
N THR A 303 4.67 9.07 -14.96
CA THR A 303 5.74 8.19 -15.45
C THR A 303 6.50 7.50 -14.30
N ALA A 304 6.83 8.25 -13.25
CA ALA A 304 7.54 7.71 -12.08
C ALA A 304 6.69 6.67 -11.34
N SER A 305 5.41 6.96 -11.15
CA SER A 305 4.43 6.11 -10.47
C SER A 305 4.20 4.81 -11.23
N SER A 306 4.09 4.87 -12.56
CA SER A 306 3.99 3.67 -13.41
C SER A 306 5.20 2.72 -13.21
N ARG A 307 6.42 3.26 -13.19
CA ARG A 307 7.63 2.46 -12.89
C ARG A 307 7.68 1.98 -11.46
N TYR A 308 7.14 2.75 -10.52
CA TYR A 308 7.08 2.37 -9.12
C TYR A 308 6.15 1.19 -8.92
N ALA A 309 4.96 1.22 -9.51
CA ALA A 309 4.04 0.09 -9.56
C ALA A 309 4.69 -1.15 -10.23
N ASP A 310 5.50 -0.97 -11.27
CA ASP A 310 6.20 -2.07 -11.93
C ASP A 310 7.37 -2.64 -11.12
N LEU A 311 7.92 -1.91 -10.15
CA LEU A 311 9.20 -2.22 -9.50
C LEU A 311 9.24 -3.63 -8.91
N LYS A 312 8.14 -4.05 -8.29
CA LYS A 312 8.01 -5.37 -7.66
C LYS A 312 7.28 -6.35 -8.57
N ARG A 313 6.16 -5.96 -9.19
CA ARG A 313 5.36 -6.89 -10.02
C ARG A 313 6.13 -7.46 -11.21
N SER A 314 7.02 -6.66 -11.82
CA SER A 314 7.80 -7.08 -12.99
C SER A 314 8.91 -8.08 -12.68
N LEU A 315 9.24 -8.27 -11.40
CA LEU A 315 10.23 -9.27 -10.99
C LEU A 315 9.65 -10.67 -11.19
N THR A 316 10.41 -11.54 -11.85
CA THR A 316 10.05 -12.96 -12.00
C THR A 316 10.09 -13.67 -10.65
N VAL A 317 11.09 -13.37 -9.83
CA VAL A 317 11.26 -13.91 -8.48
C VAL A 317 11.52 -12.78 -7.50
N ARG A 318 10.73 -12.74 -6.42
CA ARG A 318 10.91 -11.85 -5.27
C ARG A 318 11.91 -12.45 -4.30
N ARG A 319 12.79 -11.63 -3.73
CA ARG A 319 13.79 -12.08 -2.75
C ARG A 319 13.36 -11.83 -1.31
N PHE A 320 12.50 -10.84 -1.07
CA PHE A 320 12.04 -10.46 0.27
C PHE A 320 13.18 -10.16 1.26
N ASP A 321 14.35 -9.77 0.76
CA ASP A 321 15.57 -9.44 1.50
C ASP A 321 15.61 -7.96 1.91
N GLU A 322 16.64 -7.54 2.66
CA GLU A 322 16.80 -6.13 3.07
C GLU A 322 16.90 -5.17 1.88
N PHE A 323 17.42 -5.62 0.73
CA PHE A 323 17.60 -4.79 -0.45
C PHE A 323 16.29 -4.55 -1.22
N GLU A 324 15.30 -5.41 -1.02
CA GLU A 324 13.97 -5.29 -1.60
C GLU A 324 13.00 -4.55 -0.66
N LYS A 325 13.18 -4.71 0.66
CA LYS A 325 12.27 -4.18 1.69
C LYS A 325 12.70 -2.84 2.31
N ASN A 326 13.83 -2.27 1.90
CA ASN A 326 14.30 -1.00 2.47
C ASN A 326 13.39 0.20 2.14
N GLY A 327 13.42 1.20 3.02
CA GLY A 327 12.70 2.47 2.89
C GLY A 327 13.44 3.56 2.13
N TYR A 328 14.32 3.22 1.18
CA TYR A 328 14.98 4.22 0.33
C TYR A 328 14.27 4.33 -1.03
N LEU A 329 14.27 5.54 -1.57
CA LEU A 329 13.79 5.81 -2.92
C LEU A 329 14.64 4.97 -3.90
N PRO A 330 14.00 4.12 -4.73
CA PRO A 330 14.72 3.40 -5.76
C PRO A 330 15.36 4.38 -6.75
N LEU A 331 16.65 4.20 -7.04
CA LEU A 331 17.35 5.02 -8.03
C LEU A 331 16.63 4.97 -9.39
N HIS A 332 16.69 6.05 -10.18
CA HIS A 332 16.14 6.11 -11.54
C HIS A 332 14.64 5.79 -11.63
N ILE A 333 13.88 6.11 -10.59
CA ILE A 333 12.42 5.97 -10.60
C ILE A 333 11.73 7.26 -11.06
N ILE A 334 12.23 8.42 -10.64
CA ILE A 334 11.72 9.74 -11.04
C ILE A 334 12.49 10.23 -12.29
N PRO A 335 11.80 10.61 -13.39
CA PRO A 335 12.44 11.27 -14.53
C PRO A 335 13.15 12.57 -14.13
N PRO A 336 14.24 12.98 -14.81
CA PRO A 336 14.89 14.27 -14.53
C PRO A 336 13.94 15.47 -14.76
N LYS A 337 14.24 16.61 -14.12
CA LYS A 337 13.45 17.84 -14.32
C LYS A 337 13.47 18.25 -15.80
N GLY A 338 12.35 18.74 -16.31
CA GLY A 338 12.22 19.11 -17.72
C GLY A 338 11.93 17.95 -18.69
N SER A 339 11.84 16.70 -18.20
CA SER A 339 11.68 15.52 -19.06
C SER A 339 10.72 14.52 -18.45
N VAL A 340 9.85 13.94 -19.29
CA VAL A 340 9.00 12.79 -18.95
C VAL A 340 9.67 11.45 -19.31
N GLY A 341 10.81 11.48 -20.01
CA GLY A 341 11.55 10.30 -20.43
C GLY A 341 12.73 9.99 -19.51
N PHE A 342 13.22 8.76 -19.60
CA PHE A 342 14.46 8.33 -18.96
C PHE A 342 15.62 8.44 -19.93
N SER A 343 16.79 8.84 -19.45
CA SER A 343 18.02 8.81 -20.26
C SER A 343 18.51 7.38 -20.47
N ASP A 344 19.40 7.15 -21.43
CA ASP A 344 20.04 5.84 -21.62
C ASP A 344 20.81 5.36 -20.38
N TYR A 345 21.28 6.30 -19.54
CA TYR A 345 21.89 6.03 -18.23
C TYR A 345 20.90 5.47 -17.19
N GLN A 346 19.60 5.51 -17.50
CA GLN A 346 18.52 4.97 -16.69
C GLN A 346 17.87 3.74 -17.35
N SER A 347 18.46 3.24 -18.45
CA SER A 347 18.03 2.01 -19.11
C SER A 347 18.38 0.77 -18.29
N ASN A 348 17.60 -0.31 -18.45
CA ASN A 348 17.86 -1.61 -17.81
C ASN A 348 19.09 -2.35 -18.39
N LYS A 349 19.95 -1.65 -19.12
CA LYS A 349 21.19 -2.19 -19.70
C LYS A 349 22.35 -1.96 -18.73
N GLY A 350 23.39 -2.79 -18.84
CA GLY A 350 24.60 -2.66 -18.06
C GLY A 350 24.73 -3.66 -16.91
N THR A 351 25.49 -3.26 -15.90
CA THR A 351 25.95 -4.13 -14.83
C THR A 351 24.86 -4.32 -13.78
N GLU A 352 24.64 -5.58 -13.40
CA GLU A 352 23.69 -5.94 -12.36
C GLU A 352 24.25 -5.67 -10.96
N CYS A 353 23.47 -4.96 -10.14
CA CYS A 353 23.75 -4.78 -8.73
C CYS A 353 23.59 -6.11 -7.98
N THR A 354 24.61 -6.53 -7.23
CA THR A 354 24.58 -7.78 -6.45
C THR A 354 23.54 -7.80 -5.34
N GLY A 355 23.12 -6.62 -4.84
CA GLY A 355 22.04 -6.47 -3.87
C GLY A 355 20.67 -6.51 -4.53
N CYS A 356 20.17 -5.37 -5.03
CA CYS A 356 18.81 -5.26 -5.56
C CYS A 356 18.56 -6.01 -6.89
N LYS A 357 19.60 -6.53 -7.55
CA LYS A 357 19.56 -7.18 -8.89
C LYS A 357 19.05 -6.29 -10.03
N ARG A 358 18.89 -5.00 -9.78
CA ARG A 358 18.63 -4.02 -10.83
C ARG A 358 19.91 -3.73 -11.60
N ARG A 359 19.75 -3.39 -12.88
CA ARG A 359 20.85 -3.04 -13.78
C ARG A 359 21.10 -1.54 -13.78
N PHE A 360 22.38 -1.18 -13.81
CA PHE A 360 22.85 0.19 -13.82
C PHE A 360 24.01 0.35 -14.80
N PRO A 361 24.26 1.58 -15.29
CA PRO A 361 25.46 1.90 -16.06
C PRO A 361 26.73 1.48 -15.31
N ARG A 362 27.78 1.13 -16.06
CA ARG A 362 29.05 0.66 -15.48
C ARG A 362 29.64 1.68 -14.52
N GLU A 363 29.47 2.95 -14.83
CA GLU A 363 29.97 4.12 -14.10
C GLU A 363 29.31 4.28 -12.72
N ALA A 364 28.21 3.57 -12.45
CA ALA A 364 27.59 3.53 -11.12
C ALA A 364 28.44 2.77 -10.07
N PHE A 365 29.47 2.03 -10.52
CA PHE A 365 30.27 1.13 -9.71
C PHE A 365 31.76 1.44 -9.82
N THR A 366 32.49 1.26 -8.72
CA THR A 366 33.95 1.45 -8.73
C THR A 366 34.65 0.28 -9.43
N TYR A 367 35.86 0.52 -9.94
CA TYR A 367 36.68 -0.54 -10.54
C TYR A 367 36.88 -1.73 -9.58
N THR A 368 37.17 -1.47 -8.31
CA THR A 368 37.37 -2.50 -7.28
C THR A 368 36.13 -3.36 -7.08
N GLN A 369 34.94 -2.73 -7.03
CA GLN A 369 33.67 -3.45 -6.90
C GLN A 369 33.44 -4.42 -8.06
N LEU A 370 33.67 -3.93 -9.28
CA LEU A 370 33.48 -4.74 -10.49
C LEU A 370 34.50 -5.88 -10.56
N ARG A 371 35.77 -5.63 -10.21
CA ARG A 371 36.83 -6.65 -10.20
C ARG A 371 36.53 -7.78 -9.21
N LYS A 372 35.94 -7.47 -8.05
CA LYS A 372 35.58 -8.45 -7.02
C LYS A 372 34.23 -9.14 -7.25
N GLY A 373 33.41 -8.66 -8.18
CA GLY A 373 32.04 -9.15 -8.35
C GLY A 373 31.10 -8.78 -7.18
N GLU A 374 31.42 -7.72 -6.43
CA GLU A 374 30.67 -7.28 -5.23
C GLU A 374 29.94 -5.95 -5.46
N GLN A 375 29.69 -5.61 -6.72
CA GLN A 375 29.14 -4.31 -7.09
C GLN A 375 27.73 -4.10 -6.52
N LYS A 376 27.58 -3.08 -5.67
CA LYS A 376 26.31 -2.65 -5.10
C LYS A 376 26.03 -1.21 -5.54
N CYS A 377 24.80 -0.96 -5.97
CA CYS A 377 24.32 0.39 -6.25
C CYS A 377 24.33 1.22 -4.96
N ARG A 378 24.26 2.54 -5.08
CA ARG A 378 24.39 3.44 -3.94
C ARG A 378 23.37 3.13 -2.83
N VAL A 379 22.12 2.87 -3.20
CA VAL A 379 21.07 2.50 -2.23
C VAL A 379 21.41 1.20 -1.52
N CYS A 380 21.77 0.13 -2.24
CA CYS A 380 22.16 -1.13 -1.59
C CYS A 380 23.41 -1.01 -0.71
N ARG A 381 24.36 -0.11 -1.03
CA ARG A 381 25.48 0.19 -0.14
C ARG A 381 25.02 0.86 1.14
N LYS A 382 24.11 1.83 1.04
CA LYS A 382 23.54 2.54 2.19
C LYS A 382 22.74 1.57 3.09
N VAL A 383 21.89 0.74 2.50
CA VAL A 383 21.15 -0.32 3.21
C VAL A 383 22.11 -1.25 3.95
N LYS A 384 23.14 -1.77 3.26
CA LYS A 384 24.13 -2.64 3.91
C LYS A 384 24.80 -1.93 5.10
N ASN A 385 25.27 -0.70 4.89
CA ASN A 385 25.92 0.07 5.94
C ASN A 385 25.01 0.30 7.15
N ASP A 386 23.72 0.58 6.92
CA ASP A 386 22.80 0.84 8.02
C ASP A 386 22.49 -0.43 8.81
N ASN A 387 22.38 -1.58 8.14
CA ASN A 387 22.25 -2.87 8.81
C ASN A 387 23.53 -3.23 9.60
N ASP A 388 24.71 -3.01 9.01
CA ASP A 388 25.99 -3.25 9.69
C ASP A 388 26.12 -2.36 10.94
N VAL A 389 25.68 -1.10 10.88
CA VAL A 389 25.67 -0.19 12.04
C VAL A 389 24.69 -0.66 13.12
N GLU A 390 23.50 -1.11 12.74
CA GLU A 390 22.50 -1.58 13.70
C GLU A 390 22.95 -2.87 14.40
N SER A 391 23.48 -3.84 13.65
CA SER A 391 24.04 -5.07 14.21
C SER A 391 25.19 -4.78 15.19
N ASN A 392 26.07 -3.82 14.88
CA ASN A 392 27.12 -3.43 15.81
C ASN A 392 26.59 -2.78 17.10
N ARG A 393 25.46 -2.07 17.03
CA ARG A 393 24.81 -1.50 18.22
C ARG A 393 24.19 -2.59 19.08
N GLU A 394 23.51 -3.54 18.47
CA GLU A 394 22.92 -4.70 19.17
C GLU A 394 24.00 -5.54 19.85
N ASP A 395 25.11 -5.81 19.15
CA ASP A 395 26.27 -6.53 19.70
C ASP A 395 26.90 -5.81 20.90
N ASN A 396 27.02 -4.48 20.82
CA ASN A 396 27.55 -3.68 21.91
C ASN A 396 26.59 -3.66 23.11
N TRP A 397 25.30 -3.47 22.87
CA TRP A 397 24.27 -3.53 23.91
C TRP A 397 24.25 -4.91 24.60
N ALA A 398 24.35 -6.00 23.84
CA ALA A 398 24.40 -7.35 24.38
C ALA A 398 25.64 -7.59 25.26
N ARG A 399 26.79 -7.03 24.87
CA ARG A 399 28.02 -7.07 25.70
C ARG A 399 27.83 -6.29 26.99
N ASP A 400 27.32 -5.06 26.92
CA ASP A 400 27.11 -4.20 28.10
C ASP A 400 26.11 -4.83 29.09
N CYS A 401 25.00 -5.41 28.60
CA CYS A 401 24.05 -6.14 29.44
C CYS A 401 24.62 -7.43 30.05
N SER A 402 25.60 -8.06 29.42
CA SER A 402 26.26 -9.26 29.97
C SER A 402 27.25 -8.92 31.07
N ASP A 403 27.88 -7.74 31.02
CA ASP A 403 28.85 -7.28 32.02
C ASP A 403 28.16 -6.82 33.31
N ASP A 404 26.96 -6.22 33.22
CA ASP A 404 26.14 -5.85 34.38
C ASP A 404 25.60 -7.06 35.18
N SER A 405 25.63 -8.26 34.61
CA SER A 405 25.26 -9.50 35.33
C SER A 405 26.40 -10.07 36.20
N ALA A 406 27.61 -9.53 36.08
CA ALA A 406 28.81 -10.03 36.79
C ALA A 406 29.10 -9.31 38.12
N VAL A 407 28.23 -8.41 38.59
CA VAL A 407 28.37 -7.79 39.91
C VAL A 407 27.58 -8.62 40.94
N TYR A 408 28.07 -9.82 41.25
CA TYR A 408 27.56 -10.62 42.37
C TYR A 408 28.17 -10.12 43.68
N TYR A 409 27.30 -9.84 44.65
CA TYR A 409 27.61 -9.43 46.02
C TYR A 409 28.64 -10.35 46.67
N SER A 410 29.79 -9.81 47.12
CA SER A 410 30.58 -10.44 48.18
C SER A 410 29.88 -10.12 49.51
N THR A 411 29.03 -11.05 49.96
CA THR A 411 28.57 -11.08 51.35
C THR A 411 29.69 -11.66 52.20
N ASP A 412 30.57 -10.79 52.70
CA ASP A 412 31.45 -11.15 53.82
C ASP A 412 30.73 -10.78 55.12
N GLU A 413 29.95 -11.73 55.64
CA GLU A 413 29.59 -11.78 57.07
C GLU A 413 30.08 -13.10 57.67
N ASN A 414 31.11 -12.94 58.52
CA ASN A 414 31.25 -13.48 59.87
C ASN A 414 32.07 -14.75 60.18
N GLU A 415 32.93 -14.51 61.17
CA GLU A 415 33.32 -15.31 62.35
C GLU A 415 34.60 -16.17 62.35
N ASP A 416 35.56 -15.64 63.13
CA ASP A 416 36.38 -16.26 64.18
C ASP A 416 37.39 -17.38 63.87
N TYR A 417 38.66 -17.15 64.25
CA TYR A 417 39.35 -17.89 65.32
C TYR A 417 40.77 -17.32 65.64
N TYR A 418 41.01 -17.16 66.95
CA TYR A 418 42.25 -16.87 67.73
C TYR A 418 42.70 -15.43 67.98
#